data_AF-K1MFX9-F1
#
_entry.id   AF-K1MFX9-F1
#
_cell.length_a   1.000
_cell.length_b   1.000
_cell.length_c   1.000
_cell.angle_alpha   90.00
_cell.angle_beta   90.00
_cell.angle_gamma   90.00
#
_symmetry.space_group_name_H-M   'P 1'
#
loop_
_entity.id
_entity.type
_entity.pdbx_description
1 polymer ?
#
loop_
_entity_poly.entity_id
_entity_poly.type
_entity_poly.pdbx_seq_one_letter_code
_entity_poly.pdbx_strand_id
1 'polypeptide(L)'
;MSKTDNKDRVELQNEVNEGQETNNQIVKKDSLMSMLTGISQNQLDQLTKRNQQFMFDIDRQLASSKLSDEKKQLIYQEMVPTLIEGQNHGQTYRHIYGTPSQTTALILEKEEDSSNLTTKSPDWQIALDGGLMLGSIFTLITGVGLLGRSQNQVGFMMGLLTIVINYFLAGIAMLYTSKALPNLEAPKGKKGYLRYFLISTVAMLIWVVFVMGSQAILPAVINPILPPVAYIIIAILTFLLRYYLKRKYTIVGGLF
;
A
#
# COMPACT_ATOMS: atom_id res chain seq x y z
N MET A 1 -70.51 34.25 15.51
CA MET A 1 -69.12 33.76 15.36
C MET A 1 -68.39 34.70 14.41
N SER A 2 -67.42 35.47 14.92
CA SER A 2 -66.83 36.63 14.24
C SER A 2 -65.79 36.24 13.20
N LYS A 3 -65.76 36.93 12.05
CA LYS A 3 -64.77 36.75 10.98
C LYS A 3 -63.31 36.92 11.45
N THR A 4 -63.10 37.57 12.59
CA THR A 4 -61.79 37.81 13.22
C THR A 4 -61.14 36.51 13.71
N ASP A 5 -61.91 35.61 14.33
CA ASP A 5 -61.41 34.36 14.95
C ASP A 5 -60.88 33.36 13.89
N ASN A 6 -61.42 33.40 12.67
CA ASN A 6 -60.94 32.56 11.58
C ASN A 6 -59.65 33.10 10.93
N LYS A 7 -59.45 34.41 10.93
CA LYS A 7 -58.25 35.03 10.36
C LYS A 7 -57.03 34.77 11.24
N ASP A 8 -57.20 34.94 12.56
CA ASP A 8 -56.13 34.72 13.54
C ASP A 8 -55.68 33.25 13.58
N ARG A 9 -56.62 32.30 13.40
CA ARG A 9 -56.29 30.86 13.29
C ARG A 9 -55.49 30.50 12.03
N VAL A 10 -55.78 31.15 10.91
CA VAL A 10 -55.07 30.91 9.65
C VAL A 10 -53.67 31.52 9.69
N GLU A 11 -53.51 32.71 10.28
CA GLU A 11 -52.19 33.34 10.48
C GLU A 11 -51.31 32.49 11.42
N LEU A 12 -51.87 32.00 12.54
CA LEU A 12 -51.16 31.10 13.45
C LEU A 12 -50.75 29.77 12.79
N GLN A 13 -51.58 29.20 11.90
CA GLN A 13 -51.22 27.99 11.17
C GLN A 13 -50.12 28.23 10.12
N ASN A 14 -50.12 29.39 9.48
CA ASN A 14 -49.08 29.75 8.52
C ASN A 14 -47.73 29.99 9.21
N GLU A 15 -47.72 30.67 10.37
CA GLU A 15 -46.49 30.86 11.15
C GLU A 15 -45.92 29.54 11.70
N VAL A 16 -46.78 28.61 12.13
CA VAL A 16 -46.35 27.27 12.57
C VAL A 16 -45.78 26.46 11.39
N ASN A 17 -46.39 26.54 10.22
CA ASN A 17 -45.90 25.85 9.02
C ASN A 17 -44.56 26.43 8.53
N GLU A 18 -44.42 27.77 8.47
CA GLU A 18 -43.16 28.43 8.11
C GLU A 18 -42.05 28.13 9.13
N GLY A 19 -42.37 28.09 10.43
CA GLY A 19 -41.44 27.68 11.48
C GLY A 19 -41.00 26.22 11.35
N GLN A 20 -41.91 25.32 10.96
CA GLN A 20 -41.61 23.90 10.72
C GLN A 20 -40.78 23.69 9.44
N GLU A 21 -41.07 24.41 8.37
CA GLU A 21 -40.27 24.36 7.14
C GLU A 21 -38.86 24.91 7.37
N THR A 22 -38.74 26.03 8.09
CA THR A 22 -37.45 26.62 8.45
C THR A 22 -36.64 25.68 9.34
N ASN A 23 -37.26 25.06 10.35
CA ASN A 23 -36.61 24.09 11.23
C ASN A 23 -36.19 22.82 10.45
N ASN A 24 -37.03 22.29 9.57
CA ASN A 24 -36.68 21.16 8.72
C ASN A 24 -35.53 21.49 7.74
N GLN A 25 -35.48 22.72 7.21
CA GLN A 25 -34.37 23.17 6.37
C GLN A 25 -33.07 23.32 7.18
N ILE A 26 -33.14 23.84 8.41
CA ILE A 26 -31.99 23.97 9.32
C ILE A 26 -31.48 22.57 9.72
N VAL A 27 -32.36 21.67 10.17
CA VAL A 27 -31.99 20.28 10.51
C VAL A 27 -31.42 19.53 9.30
N LYS A 28 -31.97 19.74 8.11
CA LYS A 28 -31.44 19.12 6.88
C LYS A 28 -30.07 19.68 6.50
N LYS A 29 -29.85 20.98 6.68
CA LYS A 29 -28.57 21.66 6.45
C LYS A 29 -27.50 21.28 7.48
N ASP A 30 -27.87 21.19 8.76
CA ASP A 30 -27.01 20.78 9.85
C ASP A 30 -26.67 19.28 9.76
N SER A 31 -27.63 18.45 9.33
CA SER A 31 -27.37 17.03 9.06
C SER A 31 -26.43 16.84 7.87
N LEU A 32 -26.56 17.64 6.79
CA LEU A 32 -25.60 17.71 5.67
C LEU A 32 -24.21 18.17 6.13
N MET A 33 -24.14 19.14 7.05
CA MET A 33 -22.86 19.61 7.60
C MET A 33 -22.12 18.57 8.46
N SER A 34 -22.83 17.57 9.01
CA SER A 34 -22.23 16.51 9.84
C SER A 34 -21.73 15.26 9.09
N MET A 35 -21.78 15.24 7.75
CA MET A 35 -21.57 14.00 6.96
C MET A 35 -20.11 13.65 6.64
N LEU A 36 -19.16 14.60 6.76
CA LEU A 36 -17.75 14.33 6.49
C LEU A 36 -17.08 13.70 7.72
N THR A 37 -17.14 12.37 7.80
CA THR A 37 -16.58 11.59 8.92
C THR A 37 -15.16 12.03 9.26
N GLY A 38 -14.97 12.52 10.50
CA GLY A 38 -13.65 12.87 11.02
C GLY A 38 -13.07 14.23 10.62
N ILE A 39 -13.85 15.11 10.00
CA ILE A 39 -13.53 16.54 9.83
C ILE A 39 -14.34 17.38 10.82
N SER A 40 -13.67 18.33 11.49
CA SER A 40 -14.35 19.22 12.44
C SER A 40 -15.10 20.34 11.72
N GLN A 41 -16.21 20.80 12.30
CA GLN A 41 -17.01 21.90 11.75
C GLN A 41 -16.18 23.16 11.49
N ASN A 42 -15.23 23.48 12.39
CA ASN A 42 -14.32 24.61 12.25
C ASN A 42 -13.48 24.55 10.96
N GLN A 43 -13.02 23.36 10.55
CA GLN A 43 -12.26 23.20 9.31
C GLN A 43 -13.14 23.37 8.07
N LEU A 44 -14.40 22.91 8.12
CA LEU A 44 -15.36 23.12 7.04
C LEU A 44 -15.75 24.59 6.91
N ASP A 45 -15.92 25.32 8.01
CA ASP A 45 -16.27 26.73 8.01
C ASP A 45 -15.18 27.62 7.38
N GLN A 46 -13.93 27.16 7.34
CA GLN A 46 -12.83 27.85 6.65
C GLN A 46 -12.90 27.71 5.12
N LEU A 47 -13.61 26.71 4.60
CA LEU A 47 -13.78 26.51 3.17
C LEU A 47 -14.81 27.49 2.59
N THR A 48 -14.57 27.94 1.36
CA THR A 48 -15.61 28.66 0.61
C THR A 48 -16.85 27.77 0.38
N LYS A 49 -18.03 28.37 0.23
CA LYS A 49 -19.28 27.62 -0.06
C LYS A 49 -19.17 26.66 -1.25
N ARG A 50 -18.40 27.04 -2.28
CA ARG A 50 -18.17 26.21 -3.47
C ARG A 50 -17.28 24.99 -3.15
N ASN A 51 -16.26 25.16 -2.32
CA ASN A 51 -15.39 24.07 -1.89
C ASN A 51 -16.11 23.14 -0.89
N GLN A 52 -16.96 23.68 -0.02
CA GLN A 52 -17.85 22.88 0.85
C GLN A 52 -18.77 22.00 0.00
N GLN A 53 -19.46 22.58 -0.99
CA GLN A 53 -20.34 21.82 -1.88
C GLN A 53 -19.59 20.72 -2.64
N PHE A 54 -18.38 21.01 -3.12
CA PHE A 54 -17.51 20.02 -3.74
C PHE A 54 -17.23 18.84 -2.81
N MET A 55 -16.88 19.08 -1.54
CA MET A 55 -16.63 18.01 -0.56
C MET A 55 -17.89 17.17 -0.28
N PHE A 56 -19.06 17.80 -0.18
CA PHE A 56 -20.32 17.06 0.00
C PHE A 56 -20.70 16.22 -1.23
N ASP A 57 -20.40 16.71 -2.44
CA ASP A 57 -20.64 15.94 -3.66
C ASP A 57 -19.69 14.74 -3.77
N ILE A 58 -18.45 14.86 -3.31
CA ILE A 58 -17.51 13.72 -3.17
C ILE A 58 -18.05 12.72 -2.16
N ASP A 59 -18.41 13.17 -0.96
CA ASP A 59 -18.90 12.28 0.11
C ASP A 59 -20.15 11.50 -0.32
N ARG A 60 -21.11 12.16 -0.97
CA ARG A 60 -22.29 11.51 -1.52
C ARG A 60 -21.94 10.43 -2.56
N GLN A 61 -20.95 10.68 -3.40
CA GLN A 61 -20.51 9.70 -4.40
C GLN A 61 -19.75 8.53 -3.75
N LEU A 62 -18.93 8.80 -2.74
CA LEU A 62 -18.22 7.78 -1.96
C LEU A 62 -19.14 7.00 -1.02
N ALA A 63 -20.28 7.55 -0.61
CA ALA A 63 -21.28 6.84 0.21
C ALA A 63 -21.85 5.61 -0.50
N SER A 64 -21.89 5.63 -1.83
CA SER A 64 -22.33 4.49 -2.66
C SER A 64 -21.21 3.46 -2.93
N SER A 65 -20.00 3.69 -2.42
CA SER A 65 -18.84 2.82 -2.59
C SER A 65 -18.64 1.88 -1.39
N LYS A 66 -17.78 0.86 -1.54
CA LYS A 66 -17.41 -0.09 -0.46
C LYS A 66 -16.30 0.44 0.47
N LEU A 67 -15.96 1.72 0.41
CA LEU A 67 -14.90 2.32 1.24
C LEU A 67 -15.31 2.38 2.71
N SER A 68 -14.39 2.00 3.60
CA SER A 68 -14.57 2.14 5.05
C SER A 68 -14.56 3.61 5.47
N ASP A 69 -15.21 3.90 6.59
CA ASP A 69 -15.31 5.27 7.11
C ASP A 69 -13.95 5.85 7.51
N GLU A 70 -13.03 5.01 8.02
CA GLU A 70 -11.64 5.41 8.32
C GLU A 70 -10.89 5.88 7.06
N LYS A 71 -11.10 5.23 5.91
CA LYS A 71 -10.44 5.63 4.66
C LYS A 71 -11.01 6.92 4.11
N LYS A 72 -12.33 7.08 4.14
CA LYS A 72 -13.01 8.33 3.79
C LYS A 72 -12.49 9.49 4.64
N GLN A 73 -12.33 9.27 5.94
CA GLN A 73 -11.75 10.25 6.85
C GLN A 73 -10.33 10.67 6.43
N LEU A 74 -9.45 9.74 6.08
CA LEU A 74 -8.09 10.06 5.62
C LEU A 74 -8.12 10.89 4.32
N ILE A 75 -8.97 10.52 3.37
CA ILE A 75 -9.15 11.26 2.11
C ILE A 75 -9.60 12.70 2.42
N TYR A 76 -10.57 12.88 3.32
CA TYR A 76 -11.05 14.21 3.70
C TYR A 76 -9.99 15.03 4.43
N GLN A 77 -9.19 14.40 5.28
CA GLN A 77 -8.09 15.06 6.02
C GLN A 77 -6.97 15.53 5.09
N GLU A 78 -6.79 14.89 3.93
CA GLU A 78 -5.89 15.37 2.89
C GLU A 78 -6.52 16.51 2.07
N MET A 79 -7.77 16.33 1.62
CA MET A 79 -8.40 17.25 0.68
C MET A 79 -8.77 18.61 1.30
N VAL A 80 -9.26 18.62 2.54
CA VAL A 80 -9.73 19.86 3.19
C VAL A 80 -8.60 20.89 3.34
N PRO A 81 -7.42 20.56 3.89
CA PRO A 81 -6.29 21.50 3.94
C PRO A 81 -5.84 22.00 2.57
N THR A 82 -5.75 21.13 1.56
CA THR A 82 -5.36 21.54 0.20
C THR A 82 -6.36 22.52 -0.41
N LEU A 83 -7.66 22.33 -0.17
CA LEU A 83 -8.69 23.27 -0.61
C LEU A 83 -8.59 24.63 0.10
N ILE A 84 -8.26 24.63 1.41
CA ILE A 84 -8.02 25.86 2.19
C ILE A 84 -6.78 26.60 1.67
N GLU A 85 -5.71 25.90 1.37
CA GLU A 85 -4.50 26.50 0.81
C GLU A 85 -4.75 27.04 -0.60
N GLY A 86 -5.40 26.25 -1.45
CA GLY A 86 -5.69 26.63 -2.83
C GLY A 86 -6.59 27.85 -2.94
N GLN A 87 -7.64 27.96 -2.11
CA GLN A 87 -8.50 29.15 -2.10
C GLN A 87 -7.75 30.42 -1.68
N ASN A 88 -6.77 30.32 -0.77
CA ASN A 88 -5.94 31.46 -0.38
C ASN A 88 -5.06 31.96 -1.54
N HIS A 89 -4.76 31.09 -2.50
CA HIS A 89 -4.03 31.41 -3.73
C HIS A 89 -4.95 31.67 -4.94
N GLY A 90 -6.26 31.82 -4.71
CA GLY A 90 -7.24 32.08 -5.78
C GLY A 90 -7.51 30.88 -6.69
N GLN A 91 -7.04 29.68 -6.34
CA GLN A 91 -7.33 28.46 -7.07
C GLN A 91 -8.72 27.93 -6.70
N THR A 92 -9.46 27.46 -7.70
CA THR A 92 -10.77 26.82 -7.49
C THR A 92 -10.59 25.32 -7.27
N TYR A 93 -11.53 24.66 -6.57
CA TYR A 93 -11.53 23.19 -6.46
C TYR A 93 -11.40 22.51 -7.82
N ARG A 94 -11.99 23.09 -8.88
CA ARG A 94 -11.97 22.53 -10.23
C ARG A 94 -10.59 22.58 -10.87
N HIS A 95 -9.77 23.55 -10.50
CA HIS A 95 -8.38 23.62 -10.93
C HIS A 95 -7.52 22.58 -10.20
N ILE A 96 -7.74 22.39 -8.90
CA ILE A 96 -6.95 21.49 -8.06
C ILE A 96 -7.31 20.02 -8.34
N TYR A 97 -8.60 19.70 -8.40
CA TYR A 97 -9.10 18.32 -8.39
C TYR A 97 -9.99 17.95 -9.59
N GLY A 98 -10.43 18.91 -10.40
CA GLY A 98 -11.38 18.67 -11.49
C GLY A 98 -12.83 18.60 -11.01
N THR A 99 -13.65 17.77 -11.65
CA THR A 99 -15.05 17.59 -11.25
C THR A 99 -15.19 16.58 -10.10
N PRO A 100 -16.23 16.70 -9.25
CA PRO A 100 -16.47 15.71 -8.19
C PRO A 100 -16.43 14.26 -8.68
N SER A 101 -17.02 13.97 -9.84
CA SER A 101 -17.05 12.60 -10.39
C SER A 101 -15.70 12.12 -10.89
N GLN A 102 -14.87 13.00 -11.48
CA GLN A 102 -13.50 12.66 -11.86
C GLN A 102 -12.66 12.35 -10.63
N THR A 103 -12.72 13.22 -9.62
CA THR A 103 -11.96 13.01 -8.37
C THR A 103 -12.40 11.74 -7.66
N THR A 104 -13.72 11.48 -7.58
CA THR A 104 -14.25 10.24 -6.98
C THR A 104 -13.77 9.01 -7.74
N ALA A 105 -13.80 9.04 -9.08
CA ALA A 105 -13.31 7.92 -9.89
C ALA A 105 -11.82 7.66 -9.64
N LEU A 106 -10.99 8.71 -9.56
CA LEU A 106 -9.56 8.60 -9.26
C LEU A 106 -9.31 8.07 -7.84
N ILE A 107 -10.11 8.48 -6.86
CA ILE A 107 -10.05 7.95 -5.49
C ILE A 107 -10.36 6.46 -5.49
N LEU A 108 -11.42 6.03 -6.19
CA LEU A 108 -11.83 4.63 -6.25
C LEU A 108 -10.82 3.77 -7.02
N GLU A 109 -10.28 4.27 -8.13
CA GLU A 109 -9.23 3.59 -8.91
C GLU A 109 -7.96 3.41 -8.07
N LYS A 110 -7.50 4.47 -7.41
CA LYS A 110 -6.35 4.42 -6.50
C LYS A 110 -6.58 3.45 -5.35
N GLU A 111 -7.80 3.36 -4.83
CA GLU A 111 -8.17 2.43 -3.75
C GLU A 111 -8.33 1.00 -4.25
N GLU A 112 -8.76 0.77 -5.49
CA GLU A 112 -8.80 -0.56 -6.11
C GLU A 112 -7.37 -1.08 -6.35
N ASP A 113 -6.49 -0.24 -6.89
CA ASP A 113 -5.06 -0.51 -7.00
C ASP A 113 -4.46 -0.77 -5.61
N SER A 114 -4.74 0.10 -4.64
CA SER A 114 -4.24 -0.05 -3.27
C SER A 114 -4.84 -1.28 -2.57
N SER A 115 -6.07 -1.69 -2.88
CA SER A 115 -6.69 -2.88 -2.30
C SER A 115 -5.96 -4.16 -2.73
N ASN A 116 -5.51 -4.21 -3.99
CA ASN A 116 -4.62 -5.25 -4.50
C ASN A 116 -3.23 -5.19 -3.85
N LEU A 117 -2.80 -4.02 -3.37
CA LEU A 117 -1.52 -3.84 -2.64
C LEU A 117 -1.65 -4.08 -1.12
N THR A 118 -2.83 -3.90 -0.51
CA THR A 118 -3.05 -4.01 0.95
C THR A 118 -3.20 -5.44 1.44
N THR A 119 -3.60 -6.36 0.57
CA THR A 119 -3.54 -7.79 0.86
C THR A 119 -2.15 -8.31 0.52
N LYS A 120 -1.39 -8.69 1.54
CA LYS A 120 -0.07 -9.31 1.40
C LYS A 120 -0.17 -10.43 0.35
N SER A 121 0.73 -10.40 -0.65
CA SER A 121 0.74 -11.40 -1.72
C SER A 121 0.86 -12.81 -1.14
N PRO A 122 0.35 -13.83 -1.85
CA PRO A 122 0.52 -15.22 -1.45
C PRO A 122 1.98 -15.55 -1.13
N ASP A 123 2.20 -16.39 -0.12
CA ASP A 123 3.53 -16.77 0.37
C ASP A 123 4.48 -17.21 -0.75
N TRP A 124 3.97 -17.94 -1.76
CA TRP A 124 4.78 -18.40 -2.89
C TRP A 124 5.28 -17.25 -3.79
N GLN A 125 4.52 -16.16 -3.93
CA GLN A 125 4.93 -15.00 -4.71
C GLN A 125 6.03 -14.22 -3.98
N ILE A 126 5.89 -14.09 -2.66
CA ILE A 126 6.90 -13.44 -1.82
C ILE A 126 8.19 -14.25 -1.78
N ALA A 127 8.07 -15.58 -1.65
CA ALA A 127 9.22 -16.48 -1.73
C ALA A 127 9.88 -16.43 -3.11
N LEU A 128 9.09 -16.40 -4.18
CA LEU A 128 9.61 -16.31 -5.56
C LEU A 128 10.35 -14.97 -5.80
N ASP A 129 9.75 -13.84 -5.41
CA ASP A 129 10.39 -12.52 -5.55
C ASP A 129 11.70 -12.45 -4.75
N GLY A 130 11.65 -12.93 -3.50
CA GLY A 130 12.80 -13.01 -2.60
C GLY A 130 13.93 -13.89 -3.12
N GLY A 131 13.57 -15.09 -3.59
CA GLY A 131 14.51 -16.07 -4.12
C GLY A 131 15.18 -15.58 -5.39
N LEU A 132 14.39 -15.00 -6.31
CA LEU A 132 14.96 -14.37 -7.50
C LEU A 132 15.82 -13.16 -7.14
N MET A 133 15.45 -12.32 -6.16
CA MET A 133 16.26 -11.16 -5.80
C MET A 133 17.58 -11.55 -5.15
N LEU A 134 17.52 -12.20 -3.99
CA LEU A 134 18.70 -12.49 -3.18
C LEU A 134 19.56 -13.57 -3.85
N GLY A 135 18.93 -14.54 -4.53
CA GLY A 135 19.61 -15.50 -5.39
C GLY A 135 20.37 -14.85 -6.54
N SER A 136 19.77 -13.88 -7.25
CA SER A 136 20.46 -13.15 -8.33
C SER A 136 21.63 -12.33 -7.81
N ILE A 137 21.45 -11.59 -6.71
CA ILE A 137 22.52 -10.77 -6.11
C ILE A 137 23.70 -11.66 -5.70
N PHE A 138 23.42 -12.76 -5.01
CA PHE A 138 24.45 -13.69 -4.56
C PHE A 138 25.19 -14.32 -5.75
N THR A 139 24.44 -14.77 -6.76
CA THR A 139 25.00 -15.38 -7.98
C THR A 139 25.83 -14.37 -8.77
N LEU A 140 25.39 -13.10 -8.84
CA LEU A 140 26.13 -12.02 -9.49
C LEU A 140 27.45 -11.72 -8.75
N ILE A 141 27.40 -11.55 -7.42
CA ILE A 141 28.59 -11.32 -6.60
C ILE A 141 29.57 -12.49 -6.74
N THR A 142 29.05 -13.72 -6.80
CA THR A 142 29.85 -14.92 -7.05
C THR A 142 30.51 -14.87 -8.44
N GLY A 143 29.73 -14.62 -9.49
CA GLY A 143 30.23 -14.54 -10.86
C GLY A 143 31.29 -13.46 -11.06
N VAL A 144 31.03 -12.24 -10.54
CA VAL A 144 31.98 -11.13 -10.57
C VAL A 144 33.22 -11.43 -9.73
N GLY A 145 33.05 -12.04 -8.55
CA GLY A 145 34.16 -12.44 -7.68
C GLY A 145 35.05 -13.52 -8.28
N LEU A 146 34.56 -14.31 -9.24
CA LEU A 146 35.34 -15.29 -9.97
C LEU A 146 36.09 -14.69 -11.18
N LEU A 147 35.74 -13.48 -11.65
CA LEU A 147 36.47 -12.81 -12.71
C LEU A 147 37.90 -12.46 -12.23
N GLY A 148 38.91 -12.86 -13.00
CA GLY A 148 40.31 -12.57 -12.69
C GLY A 148 40.96 -13.45 -11.61
N ARG A 149 40.27 -14.49 -11.11
CA ARG A 149 40.84 -15.49 -10.19
C ARG A 149 41.15 -16.81 -10.92
N SER A 150 42.23 -17.48 -10.54
CA SER A 150 42.54 -18.82 -11.06
C SER A 150 41.53 -19.85 -10.51
N GLN A 151 41.25 -20.90 -11.28
CA GLN A 151 40.23 -21.94 -10.96
C GLN A 151 40.45 -22.67 -9.61
N ASN A 152 41.59 -22.47 -8.93
CA ASN A 152 41.95 -23.17 -7.71
C ASN A 152 41.37 -22.56 -6.42
N GLN A 153 40.55 -21.50 -6.49
CA GLN A 153 39.83 -20.96 -5.34
C GLN A 153 38.44 -21.60 -5.21
N VAL A 154 38.46 -22.88 -4.80
CA VAL A 154 37.31 -23.81 -4.74
C VAL A 154 36.15 -23.31 -3.87
N GLY A 155 36.39 -22.41 -2.91
CA GLY A 155 35.37 -21.95 -1.96
C GLY A 155 34.24 -21.08 -2.53
N PHE A 156 34.42 -20.49 -3.72
CA PHE A 156 33.41 -19.63 -4.36
C PHE A 156 32.80 -20.23 -5.63
N MET A 157 33.32 -21.35 -6.13
CA MET A 157 32.81 -21.99 -7.34
C MET A 157 31.65 -22.90 -6.96
N MET A 158 30.46 -22.59 -7.46
CA MET A 158 29.26 -23.35 -7.14
C MET A 158 28.74 -24.10 -8.35
N GLY A 159 28.51 -25.40 -8.20
CA GLY A 159 27.83 -26.14 -9.25
C GLY A 159 26.39 -25.64 -9.51
N LEU A 160 25.88 -25.93 -10.70
CA LEU A 160 24.55 -25.50 -11.17
C LEU A 160 23.43 -25.84 -10.19
N LEU A 161 23.42 -27.04 -9.61
CA LEU A 161 22.36 -27.47 -8.69
C LEU A 161 22.42 -26.70 -7.37
N THR A 162 23.61 -26.37 -6.89
CA THR A 162 23.74 -25.49 -5.72
C THR A 162 23.24 -24.08 -6.01
N ILE A 163 23.41 -23.56 -7.23
CA ILE A 163 22.80 -22.28 -7.61
C ILE A 163 21.27 -22.40 -7.49
N VAL A 164 20.66 -23.46 -8.00
CA VAL A 164 19.20 -23.66 -7.87
C VAL A 164 18.76 -23.72 -6.39
N ILE A 165 19.47 -24.49 -5.57
CA ILE A 165 19.24 -24.58 -4.12
C ILE A 165 19.38 -23.20 -3.47
N ASN A 166 20.38 -22.42 -3.86
CA ASN A 166 20.60 -21.07 -3.36
C ASN A 166 19.39 -20.16 -3.60
N TYR A 167 18.80 -20.15 -4.81
CA TYR A 167 17.61 -19.36 -5.11
C TYR A 167 16.40 -19.83 -4.30
N PHE A 168 16.23 -21.15 -4.16
CA PHE A 168 15.14 -21.72 -3.39
C PHE A 168 15.21 -21.34 -1.91
N LEU A 169 16.37 -21.52 -1.28
CA LEU A 169 16.60 -21.18 0.12
C LEU A 169 16.53 -19.68 0.38
N ALA A 170 17.04 -18.86 -0.54
CA ALA A 170 16.88 -17.41 -0.52
C ALA A 170 15.39 -17.02 -0.46
N GLY A 171 14.54 -17.70 -1.24
CA GLY A 171 13.09 -17.47 -1.22
C GLY A 171 12.44 -17.83 0.11
N ILE A 172 12.81 -18.97 0.68
CA ILE A 172 12.34 -19.39 2.02
C ILE A 172 12.80 -18.40 3.09
N ALA A 173 14.08 -18.03 3.11
CA ALA A 173 14.65 -17.08 4.06
C ALA A 173 13.94 -15.73 3.98
N MET A 174 13.70 -15.24 2.76
CA MET A 174 12.96 -14.01 2.53
C MET A 174 11.51 -14.10 3.04
N LEU A 175 10.81 -15.21 2.76
CA LEU A 175 9.44 -15.41 3.20
C LEU A 175 9.32 -15.31 4.72
N TYR A 176 10.16 -16.05 5.47
CA TYR A 176 10.13 -16.04 6.93
C TYR A 176 10.56 -14.68 7.50
N THR A 177 11.55 -14.04 6.91
CA THR A 177 12.01 -12.71 7.32
C THR A 177 10.91 -11.66 7.10
N SER A 178 10.21 -11.71 5.96
CA SER A 178 9.07 -10.83 5.67
C SER A 178 7.91 -10.99 6.66
N LYS A 179 7.69 -12.21 7.16
CA LYS A 179 6.66 -12.50 8.19
C LYS A 179 7.09 -12.04 9.59
N ALA A 180 8.37 -11.78 9.78
CA ALA A 180 8.94 -11.32 11.04
C ALA A 180 9.10 -9.80 11.10
N LEU A 181 8.69 -9.05 10.06
CA LEU A 181 8.83 -7.60 9.99
C LEU A 181 8.32 -6.92 11.28
N PRO A 182 9.09 -5.98 11.85
CA PRO A 182 8.67 -5.25 13.04
C PRO A 182 7.37 -4.47 12.80
N ASN A 183 6.45 -4.51 13.75
CA ASN A 183 5.27 -3.66 13.71
C ASN A 183 5.66 -2.26 14.21
N LEU A 184 5.73 -1.30 13.29
CA LEU A 184 6.16 0.08 13.58
C LEU A 184 5.14 0.85 14.43
N GLU A 185 3.87 0.48 14.35
CA GLU A 185 2.73 1.09 15.05
C GLU A 185 2.57 0.55 16.48
N ALA A 186 3.21 -0.58 16.79
CA ALA A 186 3.14 -1.16 18.13
C ALA A 186 3.85 -0.25 19.18
N PRO A 187 3.39 -0.28 20.45
CA PRO A 187 4.02 0.48 21.53
C PRO A 187 5.53 0.23 21.67
N LYS A 188 6.28 1.22 22.18
CA LYS A 188 7.74 1.08 22.43
C LYS A 188 8.01 -0.20 23.25
N GLY A 189 8.96 -1.02 22.79
CA GLY A 189 9.30 -2.31 23.39
C GLY A 189 8.52 -3.53 22.84
N LYS A 190 7.39 -3.34 22.13
CA LYS A 190 6.60 -4.42 21.53
C LYS A 190 6.66 -4.47 20.00
N LYS A 191 7.52 -3.65 19.39
CA LYS A 191 7.69 -3.54 17.94
C LYS A 191 8.24 -4.80 17.26
N GLY A 192 8.82 -5.74 18.02
CA GLY A 192 9.25 -7.03 17.48
C GLY A 192 10.64 -7.05 16.81
N TYR A 193 11.45 -5.99 16.97
CA TYR A 193 12.81 -5.93 16.39
C TYR A 193 13.70 -7.11 16.79
N LEU A 194 13.64 -7.56 18.04
CA LEU A 194 14.43 -8.71 18.49
C LEU A 194 14.01 -10.01 17.78
N ARG A 195 12.69 -10.21 17.59
CA ARG A 195 12.14 -11.35 16.85
C ARG A 195 12.59 -11.30 15.39
N TYR A 196 12.50 -10.13 14.75
CA TYR A 196 12.97 -9.93 13.38
C TYR A 196 14.47 -10.26 13.25
N PHE A 197 15.29 -9.73 14.15
CA PHE A 197 16.72 -9.96 14.16
C PHE A 197 17.04 -11.45 14.31
N LEU A 198 16.48 -12.13 15.32
CA LEU A 198 16.70 -13.56 15.54
C LEU A 198 16.26 -14.42 14.35
N ILE A 199 15.08 -14.17 13.78
CA ILE A 199 14.59 -14.93 12.62
C ILE A 199 15.49 -14.70 11.41
N SER A 200 15.90 -13.45 11.15
CA SER A 200 16.80 -13.12 10.04
C SER A 200 18.16 -13.79 10.20
N THR A 201 18.73 -13.77 11.41
CA THR A 201 20.01 -14.40 11.73
C THR A 201 19.93 -15.92 11.55
N VAL A 202 18.90 -16.57 12.10
CA VAL A 202 18.71 -18.03 11.96
C VAL A 202 18.50 -18.40 10.49
N ALA A 203 17.68 -17.65 9.75
CA ALA A 203 17.46 -17.88 8.32
C ALA A 203 18.77 -17.76 7.52
N MET A 204 19.60 -16.77 7.82
CA MET A 204 20.91 -16.59 7.19
C MET A 204 21.85 -17.77 7.50
N LEU A 205 21.93 -18.21 8.75
CA LEU A 205 22.77 -19.34 9.16
C LEU A 205 22.33 -20.64 8.47
N ILE A 206 21.03 -20.93 8.47
CA ILE A 206 20.46 -22.08 7.77
C ILE A 206 20.81 -22.00 6.28
N TRP A 207 20.57 -20.85 5.64
CA TRP A 207 20.88 -20.68 4.22
C TRP A 207 22.35 -20.97 3.90
N VAL A 208 23.30 -20.39 4.64
CA VAL A 208 24.74 -20.62 4.44
C VAL A 208 25.09 -22.09 4.64
N VAL A 209 24.63 -22.72 5.72
CA VAL A 209 24.91 -24.13 6.02
C VAL A 209 24.41 -25.04 4.89
N PHE A 210 23.20 -24.81 4.40
CA PHE A 210 22.65 -25.64 3.33
C PHE A 210 23.32 -25.40 1.98
N VAL A 211 23.68 -24.16 1.64
CA VAL A 211 24.42 -23.87 0.40
C VAL A 211 25.81 -24.53 0.45
N MET A 212 26.55 -24.37 1.55
CA MET A 212 27.86 -25.00 1.73
C MET A 212 27.75 -26.54 1.77
N GLY A 213 26.77 -27.07 2.51
CA GLY A 213 26.53 -28.51 2.59
C GLY A 213 26.16 -29.13 1.25
N SER A 214 25.42 -28.42 0.40
CA SER A 214 25.10 -28.90 -0.94
C SER A 214 26.35 -29.11 -1.81
N GLN A 215 27.38 -28.27 -1.67
CA GLN A 215 28.64 -28.47 -2.40
C GLN A 215 29.39 -29.70 -1.95
N ALA A 216 29.38 -29.99 -0.65
CA ALA A 216 30.10 -31.13 -0.08
C ALA A 216 29.45 -32.47 -0.44
N ILE A 217 28.13 -32.49 -0.64
CA ILE A 217 27.35 -33.73 -0.80
C ILE A 217 27.05 -34.02 -2.28
N LEU A 218 26.86 -32.98 -3.11
CA LEU A 218 26.44 -33.18 -4.50
C LEU A 218 27.62 -33.57 -5.41
N PRO A 219 27.55 -34.71 -6.10
CA PRO A 219 28.60 -35.13 -7.01
C PRO A 219 28.66 -34.24 -8.27
N ALA A 220 29.87 -34.06 -8.81
CA ALA A 220 30.13 -33.19 -9.96
C ALA A 220 29.31 -33.54 -11.22
N VAL A 221 28.88 -34.81 -11.36
CA VAL A 221 28.06 -35.27 -12.48
C VAL A 221 26.70 -34.57 -12.54
N ILE A 222 26.07 -34.31 -11.39
CA ILE A 222 24.77 -33.63 -11.31
C ILE A 222 24.89 -32.16 -10.90
N ASN A 223 26.06 -31.76 -10.38
CA ASN A 223 26.35 -30.40 -9.94
C ASN A 223 27.59 -29.83 -10.68
N PRO A 224 27.55 -29.71 -12.01
CA PRO A 224 28.70 -29.25 -12.78
C PRO A 224 29.00 -27.78 -12.45
N ILE A 225 30.28 -27.47 -12.29
CA ILE A 225 30.76 -26.10 -12.08
C ILE A 225 30.68 -25.36 -13.40
N LEU A 226 30.02 -24.20 -13.37
CA LEU A 226 29.85 -23.35 -14.55
C LEU A 226 31.06 -22.41 -14.73
N PRO A 227 31.33 -21.92 -15.96
CA PRO A 227 32.31 -20.86 -16.17
C PRO A 227 31.85 -19.55 -15.51
N PRO A 228 32.76 -18.66 -15.06
CA PRO A 228 32.42 -17.41 -14.36
C PRO A 228 31.36 -16.54 -15.05
N VAL A 229 31.43 -16.45 -16.38
CA VAL A 229 30.50 -15.68 -17.21
C VAL A 229 29.06 -16.22 -17.11
N ALA A 230 28.87 -17.53 -16.94
CA ALA A 230 27.54 -18.12 -16.85
C ALA A 230 26.79 -17.68 -15.59
N TYR A 231 27.47 -17.52 -14.44
CA TYR A 231 26.83 -16.99 -13.22
C TYR A 231 26.28 -15.58 -13.43
N ILE A 232 27.04 -14.73 -14.12
CA ILE A 232 26.64 -13.35 -14.43
C ILE A 232 25.40 -13.37 -15.34
N ILE A 233 25.41 -14.19 -16.39
CA ILE A 233 24.26 -14.35 -17.31
C ILE A 233 23.03 -14.84 -16.54
N ILE A 234 23.17 -15.87 -15.71
CA ILE A 234 22.07 -16.41 -14.90
C ILE A 234 21.49 -15.32 -14.00
N ALA A 235 22.34 -14.58 -13.28
CA ALA A 235 21.90 -13.52 -12.40
C ALA A 235 21.12 -12.41 -13.14
N ILE A 236 21.61 -11.98 -14.31
CA ILE A 236 20.92 -10.98 -15.14
C ILE A 236 19.56 -11.52 -15.59
N LEU A 237 19.52 -12.74 -16.13
CA LEU A 237 18.29 -13.37 -16.62
C LEU A 237 17.26 -13.53 -15.50
N THR A 238 17.66 -14.00 -14.32
CA THR A 238 16.75 -14.18 -13.19
C THR A 238 16.30 -12.85 -12.59
N PHE A 239 17.14 -11.81 -12.65
CA PHE A 239 16.74 -10.47 -12.23
C PHE A 239 15.73 -9.84 -13.20
N LEU A 240 15.92 -10.01 -14.51
CA LEU A 240 14.94 -9.60 -15.52
C LEU A 240 13.63 -10.39 -15.39
N LEU A 241 13.71 -11.70 -15.14
CA LEU A 241 12.55 -12.53 -14.85
C LEU A 241 11.81 -11.99 -13.62
N ARG A 242 12.52 -11.66 -12.54
CA ARG A 242 11.93 -11.03 -11.36
C ARG A 242 11.18 -9.76 -11.71
N TYR A 243 11.83 -8.85 -12.45
CA TYR A 243 11.23 -7.58 -12.84
C TYR A 243 9.93 -7.79 -13.62
N TYR A 244 9.92 -8.74 -14.56
CA TYR A 244 8.72 -9.11 -15.30
C TYR A 244 7.62 -9.69 -14.39
N LEU A 245 7.95 -10.65 -13.52
CA LEU A 245 6.99 -11.29 -12.63
C LEU A 245 6.43 -10.34 -11.57
N LYS A 246 7.26 -9.43 -11.04
CA LYS A 246 6.85 -8.43 -10.06
C LYS A 246 5.84 -7.45 -10.65
N ARG A 247 6.01 -7.06 -11.92
CA ARG A 247 5.01 -6.26 -12.65
C ARG A 247 3.75 -7.05 -13.00
N LYS A 248 3.89 -8.32 -13.37
CA LYS A 248 2.76 -9.17 -13.75
C LYS A 248 1.85 -9.52 -12.58
N TYR A 249 2.43 -9.79 -11.41
CA TYR A 249 1.69 -10.24 -10.22
C TYR A 249 1.50 -9.16 -9.15
N THR A 250 2.02 -7.95 -9.38
CA THR A 250 1.92 -6.83 -8.43
C THR A 250 2.25 -7.26 -7.00
N ILE A 251 3.44 -7.84 -6.83
CA ILE A 251 3.81 -8.53 -5.58
C ILE A 251 4.02 -7.48 -4.46
N VAL A 252 3.29 -7.63 -3.33
CA VAL A 252 3.34 -6.76 -2.15
C VAL A 252 3.52 -7.55 -0.85
N GLY A 253 4.21 -6.95 0.12
CA GLY A 253 4.46 -7.53 1.44
C GLY A 253 5.71 -8.41 1.51
N GLY A 254 6.55 -8.39 0.46
CA GLY A 254 7.98 -8.72 0.57
C GLY A 254 8.78 -7.57 1.20
N LEU A 255 10.07 -7.80 1.51
CA LEU A 255 10.96 -6.74 2.01
C LEU A 255 11.41 -5.75 0.90
N PHE A 256 11.12 -6.03 -0.37
CA PHE A 256 11.62 -5.29 -1.53
C PHE A 256 10.54 -5.02 -2.57
#